data_AF-A0A392V5N6-F1
#
_entry.id   AF-A0A392V5N6-F1
#
_cell.length_a   1.000
_cell.length_b   1.000
_cell.length_c   1.000
_cell.angle_alpha   90.00
_cell.angle_beta   90.00
_cell.angle_gamma   90.00
#
_symmetry.space_group_name_H-M   'P 1'
#
loop_
_entity.id
_entity.type
_entity.pdbx_description
1 polymer ?
#
loop_
_entity_poly.entity_id
_entity_poly.type
_entity_poly.pdbx_seq_one_letter_code
_entity_poly.pdbx_strand_id
1 'polypeptide(L)' 'MKEVVKKEVLKLLEAGKIYPISDSAWVSHVHVVPKKGGMTVIRNYKNELIPTRTITGWRMCIDYRRL' A
#
# COMPACT_ATOMS: atom_id res chain seq x y z
N MET A 1 7.78 -4.74 3.10
CA MET A 1 7.45 -3.66 2.12
C MET A 1 7.77 -4.07 0.68
N LYS A 2 9.00 -4.50 0.40
CA LYS A 2 9.45 -4.90 -0.95
C LYS A 2 8.56 -5.98 -1.60
N GLU A 3 8.08 -6.95 -0.82
CA GLU A 3 7.20 -8.02 -1.30
C GLU A 3 5.81 -7.52 -1.73
N VAL A 4 5.21 -6.60 -0.95
CA VAL A 4 3.91 -6.00 -1.27
C VAL A 4 4.00 -5.22 -2.57
N VAL A 5 5.06 -4.43 -2.75
CA VAL A 5 5.33 -3.69 -3.99
C VAL A 5 5.50 -4.66 -5.15
N LYS A 6 6.36 -5.69 -4.99
CA LYS A 6 6.60 -6.69 -6.04
C LYS A 6 5.31 -7.39 -6.48
N LYS A 7 4.46 -7.80 -5.54
CA LYS A 7 3.18 -8.45 -5.84
C LYS A 7 2.24 -7.52 -6.60
N GLU A 8 2.18 -6.24 -6.23
CA GLU A 8 1.29 -5.29 -6.89
C GLU A 8 1.80 -4.88 -8.29
N VAL A 9 3.11 -4.72 -8.45
CA VAL A 9 3.75 -4.48 -9.77
C VAL A 9 3.50 -5.66 -10.71
N LEU A 10 3.65 -6.90 -10.25
CA LEU A 10 3.37 -8.10 -11.06
C LEU A 10 1.90 -8.14 -11.51
N LYS A 11 0.94 -7.88 -10.63
CA LYS A 11 -0.48 -7.79 -11.02
C LYS A 11 -0.74 -6.70 -12.06
N LEU A 12 -0.10 -5.55 -11.94
CA LEU A 12 -0.25 -4.46 -12.90
C LEU A 12 0.35 -4.82 -14.27
N LEU A 13 1.47 -5.55 -14.27
CA LEU A 13 2.11 -6.08 -15.46
C LEU A 13 1.23 -7.15 -16.14
N GLU A 14 0.71 -8.12 -15.38
CA GLU A 14 -0.24 -9.14 -15.86
C GLU A 14 -1.52 -8.52 -16.44
N ALA A 15 -2.00 -7.43 -15.83
CA ALA A 15 -3.15 -6.68 -16.33
C ALA A 15 -2.83 -5.78 -17.53
N GLY A 16 -1.57 -5.73 -18.00
CA GLY A 16 -1.14 -4.89 -19.12
C GLY A 16 -1.20 -3.38 -18.85
N LYS A 17 -1.24 -2.95 -17.58
CA LYS A 17 -1.33 -1.52 -17.20
C LYS A 17 0.02 -0.82 -17.18
N ILE A 18 1.10 -1.59 -16.99
CA ILE A 18 2.49 -1.09 -16.98
C ILE A 18 3.35 -2.01 -17.84
N TYR A 19 4.51 -1.53 -18.26
CA TYR A 19 5.50 -2.30 -19.02
C TYR A 19 6.91 -2.03 -18.47
N PRO A 20 7.86 -2.98 -18.61
CA PRO A 20 9.22 -2.77 -18.17
C PRO A 20 9.93 -1.74 -19.06
N ILE A 21 10.66 -0.83 -18.44
CA ILE A 21 11.56 0.12 -19.10
C ILE A 21 12.90 0.00 -18.39
N SER A 22 13.96 -0.28 -19.14
CA SER A 22 15.30 -0.54 -18.59
C SER A 22 16.11 0.74 -18.34
N ASP A 23 15.86 1.80 -19.09
CA ASP A 23 16.76 2.94 -19.26
C ASP A 23 16.09 4.31 -19.00
N SER A 24 14.98 4.37 -18.27
CA SER A 24 14.33 5.64 -17.95
C SER A 24 15.14 6.46 -16.93
N ALA A 25 15.61 7.64 -17.34
CA ALA A 25 16.15 8.64 -16.41
C ALA A 25 15.07 9.25 -15.49
N TRP A 26 13.79 9.13 -15.88
CA TRP A 26 12.64 9.64 -15.15
C TRP A 26 12.11 8.57 -14.20
N VAL A 27 12.29 8.79 -12.90
CA VAL A 27 11.83 7.86 -11.85
C VAL A 27 11.03 8.62 -10.80
N SER A 28 9.84 8.11 -10.47
CA SER A 28 9.00 8.61 -9.39
C SER A 28 9.16 7.74 -8.14
N HIS A 29 9.04 8.35 -6.95
CA HIS A 29 9.09 7.59 -5.70
C HIS A 29 7.82 6.75 -5.51
N VAL A 30 7.97 5.59 -4.87
CA VAL A 30 6.85 4.68 -4.57
C VAL A 30 6.69 4.55 -3.07
N HIS A 31 5.47 4.75 -2.59
CA HIS A 31 5.07 4.60 -1.19
C HIS A 31 4.09 3.43 -1.03
N VAL A 32 4.16 2.77 0.11
CA VAL A 32 3.20 1.72 0.49
C VAL A 32 2.36 2.24 1.65
N VAL A 33 1.06 2.39 1.39
CA VAL A 33 0.11 2.97 2.35
C VAL A 33 -0.85 1.89 2.83
N PRO A 34 -1.06 1.73 4.14
CA PRO A 34 -2.06 0.78 4.65
C PRO A 34 -3.46 1.22 4.23
N LYS A 35 -4.27 0.27 3.77
CA LYS A 35 -5.70 0.48 3.56
C LYS A 35 -6.35 0.68 4.91
N LYS A 36 -7.14 1.75 5.03
CA LYS A 36 -8.03 1.94 6.17
C LYS A 36 -9.06 0.81 6.16
N GLY A 37 -9.03 -0.05 7.17
CA GLY A 37 -10.10 -1.00 7.46
C GLY A 37 -11.20 -0.37 8.31
N GLY A 38 -12.17 -1.20 8.70
CA GLY A 38 -13.17 -0.85 9.71
C GLY A 38 -12.53 -0.54 11.06
N MET A 39 -13.25 0.22 11.88
CA MET A 39 -12.85 0.46 13.28
C MET A 39 -13.43 -0.64 14.14
N THR A 40 -12.58 -1.40 14.83
CA THR A 40 -13.02 -2.43 15.79
C THR A 40 -12.79 -1.92 17.19
N VAL A 41 -13.79 -2.04 18.07
CA VAL A 41 -13.63 -1.68 19.48
C VAL A 41 -13.17 -2.92 20.23
N ILE A 42 -11.97 -2.87 20.83
CA ILE A 42 -11.38 -3.97 21.59
C ILE A 42 -11.41 -3.59 23.06
N ARG A 43 -11.84 -4.50 23.93
CA ARG A 43 -11.75 -4.31 25.39
C ARG A 43 -10.33 -4.65 25.86
N ASN A 44 -9.73 -3.72 26.59
CA ASN A 44 -8.44 -3.94 27.25
C ASN A 44 -8.61 -4.73 28.57
N TYR A 45 -7.50 -5.09 29.24
CA TYR A 45 -7.50 -5.75 30.55
C TYR A 45 -8.17 -4.92 31.67
N LYS A 46 -8.28 -3.59 31.47
CA LYS A 46 -9.03 -2.68 32.36
C LYS A 46 -10.50 -2.50 31.98
N ASN A 47 -11.04 -3.30 31.06
CA ASN A 47 -12.37 -3.14 30.46
C ASN A 47 -12.61 -1.82 29.70
N GLU A 48 -11.56 -1.04 29.43
CA GLU A 48 -11.64 0.15 28.59
C GLU A 48 -11.85 -0.24 27.12
N LEU A 49 -12.74 0.48 26.44
CA LEU A 49 -13.04 0.29 25.02
C LEU A 49 -12.06 1.11 24.17
N ILE A 50 -11.07 0.43 23.58
CA ILE A 50 -10.08 1.08 22.72
C ILE A 50 -10.51 0.91 21.26
N PRO A 51 -10.81 2.02 20.53
CA PRO A 51 -11.05 1.96 19.10
C PRO A 51 -9.74 1.61 18.40
N THR A 52 -9.62 0.36 17.96
CA THR A 52 -8.43 -0.15 17.27
C THR A 52 -8.71 -0.21 15.78
N ARG A 53 -7.81 0.39 15.00
CA ARG A 53 -7.93 0.42 13.54
C ARG A 53 -7.31 -0.83 12.94
N THR A 54 -8.12 -1.65 12.29
CA THR A 54 -7.62 -2.84 11.60
C THR A 54 -7.06 -2.47 10.23
N ILE A 55 -5.85 -2.93 9.90
CA ILE A 55 -5.27 -2.77 8.56
C ILE A 55 -5.74 -3.95 7.71
N THR A 56 -6.59 -3.70 6.72
CA THR A 56 -7.17 -4.77 5.87
C THR A 56 -6.32 -5.09 4.64
N GLY A 57 -5.29 -4.28 4.36
CA GLY A 57 -4.38 -4.51 3.25
C GLY A 57 -3.48 -3.30 3.01
N TRP A 58 -2.75 -3.32 1.90
CA TRP A 58 -1.84 -2.25 1.52
C TRP A 58 -2.16 -1.74 0.11
N ARG A 59 -1.77 -0.50 -0.19
CA ARG A 59 -1.83 0.12 -1.53
C ARG A 59 -0.45 0.62 -1.90
N MET A 60 -0.07 0.43 -3.16
CA MET A 60 1.07 1.10 -3.77
C MET A 60 0.62 2.46 -4.27
N CYS A 61 1.34 3.52 -3.91
CA CYS A 61 1.11 4.89 -4.36
C CYS A 61 2.39 5.38 -5.04
N ILE A 62 2.28 5.91 -6.25
CA ILE A 62 3.40 6.52 -6.96
C ILE A 62 3.30 8.03 -6.73
N ASP A 63 4.36 8.63 -6.21
CA ASP A 63 4.42 10.07 -5.97
C ASP A 63 4.81 10.79 -7.26
N TYR A 64 3.81 11.36 -7.91
CA TYR A 64 3.95 12.11 -9.15
C TYR A 64 4.22 13.60 -8.94
N ARG A 65 4.44 14.09 -7.71
CA ARG A 65 4.67 15.52 -7.46
C ARG A 65 5.90 16.12 -8.16
N ARG A 66 6.82 15.28 -8.63
CA ARG A 66 8.05 15.66 -9.35
C ARG A 66 7.94 15.52 -10.87
N LEU A 67 6.85 14.94 -11.38
CA LEU A 67 6.51 14.98 -12.81
C LEU A 67 5.86 16.34 -13.13
#